data_AF-A0A529QMM1-F1
#
_entry.id   AF-A0A529QMM1-F1
#
_cell.length_a   1.000
_cell.length_b   1.000
_cell.length_c   1.000
_cell.angle_alpha   90.00
_cell.angle_beta   90.00
_cell.angle_gamma   90.00
#
_symmetry.space_group_name_H-M   'P 1'
#
loop_
_entity.id
_entity.type
_entity.pdbx_description
1 polymer ?
#
loop_
_entity_poly.entity_id
_entity_poly.type
_entity_poly.pdbx_seq_one_letter_code
_entity_poly.pdbx_strand_id
1 'polypeptide(L)'
;MSAVTSPARQTSSGMSARTINRIVIYGLLALFAIFYLMPLFVMLVTSFKTMDEIQNGNMLSLPHAPTFAPWVKAWSEVCSGLTCVGMKGYFWNSIKMVVPAVLISTLLGALNGYVLTKWRFRGHTLVFAMMLFACFIPFQSVLLPMATILGSLGRFGVTLQNATGFNFGLGNSTVNLVFVHVVYGLGFTTLF
;
A
#
# COMPACT_ATOMS: atom_id res chain seq x y z
N MET A 1 64.62 -29.23 -42.95
CA MET A 1 63.61 -29.64 -41.95
C MET A 1 63.80 -28.75 -40.73
N SER A 2 63.00 -27.68 -40.60
CA SER A 2 62.87 -26.93 -39.35
C SER A 2 61.40 -26.56 -39.20
N ALA A 3 60.68 -27.30 -38.36
CA ALA A 3 59.28 -27.06 -38.07
C ALA A 3 59.17 -25.83 -37.16
N VAL A 4 58.51 -24.79 -37.65
CA VAL A 4 58.10 -23.63 -36.85
C VAL A 4 56.92 -24.06 -35.99
N THR A 5 57.16 -24.30 -34.71
CA THR A 5 56.09 -24.48 -33.72
C THR A 5 55.52 -23.11 -33.35
N SER A 6 54.31 -22.82 -33.83
CA SER A 6 53.51 -21.68 -33.33
C SER A 6 53.19 -21.85 -31.85
N PRO A 7 53.34 -20.81 -31.01
CA PRO A 7 52.92 -20.89 -29.62
C PRO A 7 51.39 -20.89 -29.56
N ALA A 8 50.81 -21.88 -28.87
CA ALA A 8 49.40 -21.92 -28.55
C ALA A 8 49.04 -20.70 -27.68
N ARG A 9 48.14 -19.86 -28.18
CA ARG A 9 47.62 -18.70 -27.45
C ARG A 9 46.79 -19.21 -26.27
N GLN A 10 47.39 -19.26 -25.08
CA GLN A 10 46.66 -19.49 -23.83
C GLN A 10 45.72 -18.29 -23.59
N THR A 11 44.48 -18.39 -24.05
CA THR A 11 43.41 -17.50 -23.60
C THR A 11 43.05 -17.92 -22.17
N SER A 12 43.72 -17.32 -21.17
CA SER A 12 43.28 -17.41 -19.79
C SER A 12 41.88 -16.81 -19.70
N SER A 13 40.87 -17.67 -19.62
CA SER A 13 39.45 -17.35 -19.47
C SER A 13 39.14 -16.87 -18.04
N GLY A 14 39.91 -15.91 -17.54
CA GLY A 14 39.61 -15.22 -16.30
C GLY A 14 38.34 -14.38 -16.48
N MET A 15 37.35 -14.56 -15.61
CA MET A 15 36.17 -13.69 -15.60
C MET A 15 36.61 -12.23 -15.44
N SER A 16 36.13 -11.34 -16.31
CA SER A 16 36.36 -9.91 -16.16
C SER A 16 35.81 -9.41 -14.81
N ALA A 17 36.50 -8.47 -14.18
CA ALA A 17 36.04 -7.83 -12.95
C ALA A 17 34.60 -7.28 -13.06
N ARG A 18 34.17 -6.88 -14.27
CA ARG A 18 32.78 -6.47 -14.54
C ARG A 18 31.78 -7.63 -14.44
N THR A 19 32.15 -8.83 -14.88
CA THR A 19 31.32 -10.03 -14.80
C THR A 19 31.16 -10.47 -13.35
N ILE A 20 32.25 -10.46 -12.58
CA ILE A 20 32.24 -10.78 -11.14
C ILE A 20 31.33 -9.80 -10.39
N ASN A 21 31.47 -8.50 -10.63
CA ASN A 21 30.61 -7.48 -10.00
C ASN A 21 29.12 -7.70 -10.28
N ARG A 22 28.75 -8.01 -11.54
CA ARG A 22 27.36 -8.31 -11.89
C ARG A 22 26.83 -9.55 -11.18
N ILE A 23 27.62 -10.63 -11.11
CA ILE A 23 27.22 -11.86 -10.41
C ILE A 23 26.98 -11.57 -8.93
N VAL A 24 27.84 -10.79 -8.28
CA VAL A 24 27.67 -10.40 -6.88
C VAL A 24 26.41 -9.55 -6.69
N ILE A 25 26.20 -8.54 -7.53
CA ILE A 25 25.00 -7.67 -7.46
C ILE A 25 23.73 -8.51 -7.65
N TYR A 26 23.64 -9.31 -8.72
CA TYR A 26 22.45 -10.14 -8.97
C TYR A 26 22.26 -11.22 -7.92
N GLY A 27 23.34 -11.80 -7.39
CA GLY A 27 23.27 -12.76 -6.28
C GLY A 27 22.69 -12.13 -5.02
N LEU A 28 23.14 -10.93 -4.65
CA LEU A 28 22.59 -10.18 -3.51
C LEU A 28 21.13 -9.77 -3.76
N LEU A 29 20.79 -9.27 -4.95
CA LEU A 29 19.41 -8.94 -5.31
C LEU A 29 18.49 -10.16 -5.22
N ALA A 30 18.93 -11.32 -5.73
CA ALA A 30 18.17 -12.56 -5.66
C ALA A 30 17.99 -13.04 -4.21
N LEU A 31 19.04 -12.96 -3.40
CA LEU A 31 18.97 -13.30 -1.97
C LEU A 31 17.94 -12.42 -1.23
N PHE A 32 18.00 -11.10 -1.41
CA PHE A 32 17.03 -10.19 -0.82
C PHE A 32 15.62 -10.43 -1.35
N ALA A 33 15.47 -10.65 -2.66
CA ALA A 33 14.17 -10.95 -3.25
C ALA A 33 13.55 -12.22 -2.63
N ILE A 34 14.32 -13.30 -2.51
CA ILE A 34 13.85 -14.54 -1.85
C ILE A 34 13.47 -14.27 -0.40
N PHE A 35 14.33 -13.56 0.35
CA PHE A 35 14.07 -13.23 1.76
C PHE A 35 12.76 -12.45 1.95
N TYR A 36 12.53 -11.40 1.13
CA TYR A 36 11.31 -10.60 1.21
C TYR A 36 10.06 -11.30 0.67
N LEU A 37 10.21 -12.18 -0.33
CA LEU A 37 9.10 -12.93 -0.91
C LEU A 37 8.72 -14.17 -0.10
N MET A 38 9.62 -14.68 0.75
CA MET A 38 9.38 -15.86 1.58
C MET A 38 8.09 -15.77 2.44
N PRO A 39 7.83 -14.70 3.21
CA PRO A 39 6.58 -14.61 3.98
C PRO A 39 5.34 -14.53 3.07
N LEU A 40 5.42 -13.87 1.93
CA LEU A 40 4.33 -13.82 0.94
C LEU A 40 4.06 -15.20 0.35
N PHE A 41 5.12 -15.95 0.02
CA PHE A 41 5.03 -17.32 -0.47
C PHE A 41 4.34 -18.22 0.55
N VAL A 42 4.75 -18.17 1.83
CA VAL A 42 4.11 -18.94 2.91
C VAL A 42 2.65 -18.54 3.06
N MET A 43 2.32 -17.25 3.03
CA MET A 43 0.93 -16.76 3.11
C MET A 43 0.07 -17.29 1.96
N LEU A 44 0.59 -17.26 0.73
CA LEU A 44 -0.13 -17.76 -0.45
C LEU A 44 -0.33 -19.27 -0.39
N VAL A 45 0.73 -20.03 -0.10
CA VAL A 45 0.67 -21.49 0.00
C VAL A 45 -0.30 -21.93 1.10
N THR A 46 -0.21 -21.32 2.27
CA THR A 46 -1.10 -21.62 3.41
C THR A 46 -2.55 -21.23 3.14
N SER A 47 -2.83 -20.21 2.33
CA SER A 47 -4.20 -19.80 1.98
C SER A 47 -4.99 -20.88 1.22
N PHE A 48 -4.31 -21.85 0.60
CA PHE A 48 -4.92 -22.98 -0.12
C PHE A 48 -4.94 -24.28 0.68
N LYS A 49 -4.38 -24.31 1.89
CA LYS A 49 -4.33 -25.50 2.75
C LYS A 49 -5.64 -25.69 3.51
N THR A 50 -5.97 -26.94 3.83
CA THR A 50 -7.07 -27.26 4.75
C THR A 50 -6.67 -26.96 6.20
N MET A 51 -7.64 -26.86 7.12
CA MET A 51 -7.35 -26.62 8.53
C MET A 51 -6.53 -27.75 9.16
N ASP A 52 -6.79 -29.00 8.77
CA ASP A 52 -6.03 -30.15 9.25
C ASP A 52 -4.56 -30.08 8.81
N GLU A 53 -4.30 -29.65 7.57
CA GLU A 53 -2.93 -29.50 7.04
C GLU A 53 -2.17 -28.37 7.74
N ILE A 54 -2.85 -27.27 8.08
CA ILE A 54 -2.26 -26.16 8.85
C ILE A 54 -1.93 -26.61 10.27
N GLN A 55 -2.80 -27.40 10.92
CA GLN A 55 -2.58 -27.90 12.28
C GLN A 55 -1.43 -28.91 12.39
N ASN A 56 -1.11 -29.62 11.29
CA ASN A 56 0.02 -30.55 11.22
C ASN A 56 1.41 -29.87 11.19
N GLY A 57 1.48 -28.53 11.21
CA GLY A 57 2.71 -27.78 11.53
C GLY A 57 3.71 -27.57 10.39
N ASN A 58 3.46 -28.13 9.20
CA ASN A 58 4.36 -27.97 8.06
C ASN A 58 4.01 -26.73 7.22
N MET A 59 4.42 -25.54 7.67
CA MET A 59 4.03 -24.27 7.01
C MET A 59 4.70 -24.07 5.64
N LEU A 60 5.94 -24.55 5.46
CA LEU A 60 6.73 -24.38 4.23
C LEU A 60 6.43 -25.41 3.14
N SER A 61 5.74 -26.52 3.45
CA SER A 61 5.35 -27.50 2.43
C SER A 61 4.34 -26.92 1.45
N LEU A 62 4.38 -27.41 0.21
CA LEU A 62 3.30 -27.18 -0.76
C LEU A 62 1.99 -27.83 -0.27
N PRO A 63 0.82 -27.29 -0.68
CA PRO A 63 -0.46 -27.84 -0.25
C PRO A 63 -0.64 -29.24 -0.84
N HIS A 64 -0.97 -30.22 0.00
CA HIS A 64 -1.23 -31.59 -0.47
C HIS A 64 -2.54 -31.69 -1.25
N ALA A 65 -3.55 -30.92 -0.84
CA ALA A 65 -4.85 -30.83 -1.50
C ALA A 65 -5.28 -29.36 -1.60
N PRO A 66 -4.83 -28.61 -2.63
CA PRO A 66 -5.15 -27.20 -2.77
C PRO A 66 -6.66 -27.00 -2.91
N THR A 67 -7.23 -26.12 -2.09
CA THR A 67 -8.67 -25.83 -2.06
C THR A 67 -8.96 -24.34 -1.88
N PHE A 68 -10.07 -23.90 -2.44
CA PHE A 68 -10.61 -22.55 -2.24
C PHE A 68 -11.61 -22.46 -1.08
N ALA A 69 -11.88 -23.56 -0.38
CA ALA A 69 -12.81 -23.57 0.77
C ALA A 69 -12.45 -22.54 1.86
N PRO A 70 -11.16 -22.34 2.24
CA PRO A 70 -10.79 -21.28 3.19
C PRO A 70 -11.14 -19.87 2.69
N TRP A 71 -11.00 -19.60 1.39
CA TRP A 71 -11.33 -18.31 0.78
C TRP A 71 -12.83 -18.01 0.82
N VAL A 72 -13.66 -19.00 0.45
CA VAL A 72 -15.13 -18.87 0.52
C VAL A 72 -15.56 -18.64 1.96
N LYS A 73 -15.07 -19.47 2.89
CA LYS A 73 -15.36 -19.33 4.33
C LYS A 73 -14.91 -17.98 4.88
N ALA A 74 -13.72 -17.50 4.51
CA ALA A 74 -13.23 -16.18 4.89
C ALA A 74 -14.14 -15.05 4.38
N TRP A 75 -14.62 -15.18 3.14
CA TRP A 75 -15.43 -14.16 2.49
C TRP A 75 -16.84 -14.03 3.07
N SER A 76 -17.51 -15.14 3.39
CA SER A 76 -18.93 -15.16 3.78
C SER A 76 -19.21 -15.50 5.24
N GLU A 77 -18.35 -16.25 5.92
CA GLU A 77 -18.71 -16.94 7.17
C GLU A 77 -17.79 -16.63 8.34
N VAL A 78 -16.61 -16.04 8.11
CA VAL A 78 -15.66 -15.78 9.19
C VAL A 78 -16.26 -14.84 10.25
N CYS A 79 -16.02 -15.19 11.51
CA CYS A 79 -16.41 -14.36 12.64
C CYS A 79 -15.34 -13.31 12.91
N SER A 80 -15.72 -12.04 12.80
CA SER A 80 -14.89 -10.88 13.14
C SER A 80 -15.45 -10.24 14.41
N GLY A 81 -14.91 -10.61 15.57
CA GLY A 81 -15.49 -10.21 16.87
C GLY A 81 -16.81 -10.94 17.13
N LEU A 82 -17.89 -10.18 17.35
CA LEU A 82 -19.22 -10.73 17.67
C LEU A 82 -20.07 -11.09 16.44
N THR A 83 -19.62 -10.73 15.23
CA THR A 83 -20.40 -10.88 14.00
C THR A 83 -19.75 -11.90 13.05
N CYS A 84 -20.54 -12.87 12.59
CA CYS A 84 -20.12 -13.91 11.66
C CYS A 84 -20.73 -13.66 10.27
N VAL A 85 -20.30 -12.57 9.63
CA VAL A 85 -20.82 -12.14 8.32
C VAL A 85 -19.71 -12.16 7.25
N GLY A 86 -18.55 -12.74 7.57
CA GLY A 86 -17.41 -12.80 6.66
C GLY A 86 -16.72 -11.44 6.43
N MET A 87 -15.71 -11.44 5.55
CA MET A 87 -14.92 -10.25 5.22
C MET A 87 -15.55 -9.34 4.16
N LYS A 88 -16.58 -9.80 3.43
CA LYS A 88 -17.21 -9.07 2.31
C LYS A 88 -17.62 -7.64 2.68
N GLY A 89 -18.22 -7.44 3.86
CA GLY A 89 -18.70 -6.13 4.30
C GLY A 89 -17.55 -5.13 4.51
N TYR A 90 -16.49 -5.57 5.17
CA TYR A 90 -15.29 -4.76 5.40
C TYR A 90 -14.61 -4.38 4.09
N PHE A 91 -14.48 -5.33 3.16
CA PHE A 91 -13.91 -5.07 1.83
C PHE A 91 -14.65 -3.98 1.07
N TRP A 92 -15.99 -4.04 1.02
CA TRP A 92 -16.78 -3.02 0.34
C TRP A 92 -16.76 -1.68 1.07
N ASN A 93 -16.67 -1.65 2.40
CA ASN A 93 -16.49 -0.41 3.15
C ASN A 93 -15.15 0.26 2.81
N SER A 94 -14.08 -0.53 2.68
CA SER A 94 -12.78 -0.03 2.20
C SER A 94 -12.85 0.52 0.78
N ILE A 95 -13.50 -0.18 -0.15
CA ILE A 95 -13.68 0.34 -1.53
C ILE A 95 -14.46 1.65 -1.54
N LYS A 96 -15.60 1.69 -0.83
CA LYS A 96 -16.46 2.88 -0.72
C LYS A 96 -15.73 4.08 -0.15
N MET A 97 -14.68 3.85 0.63
CA MET A 97 -13.84 4.89 1.21
C MET A 97 -12.66 5.26 0.30
N VAL A 98 -11.88 4.27 -0.17
CA VAL A 98 -10.64 4.51 -0.93
C VAL A 98 -10.91 5.13 -2.29
N VAL A 99 -11.90 4.63 -3.03
CA VAL A 99 -12.18 5.10 -4.40
C VAL A 99 -12.48 6.61 -4.44
N PRO A 100 -13.46 7.14 -3.69
CA PRO A 100 -13.70 8.58 -3.70
C PRO A 100 -12.56 9.38 -3.06
N ALA A 101 -11.91 8.87 -2.02
CA ALA A 101 -10.80 9.59 -1.38
C ALA A 101 -9.63 9.80 -2.33
N VAL A 102 -9.22 8.76 -3.05
CA VAL A 102 -8.14 8.85 -4.06
C VAL A 102 -8.56 9.71 -5.24
N LEU A 103 -9.78 9.53 -5.77
CA LEU A 103 -10.27 10.32 -6.90
C LEU A 103 -10.24 11.83 -6.60
N ILE A 104 -10.80 12.22 -5.45
CA ILE A 104 -10.91 13.63 -5.05
C ILE A 104 -9.53 14.21 -4.74
N SER A 105 -8.72 13.50 -3.94
CA SER A 105 -7.39 14.00 -3.55
C SER A 105 -6.43 14.11 -4.73
N THR A 106 -6.47 13.17 -5.69
CA THR A 106 -5.65 13.23 -6.90
C THR A 106 -6.09 14.37 -7.81
N LEU A 107 -7.41 14.58 -7.99
CA LEU A 107 -7.92 15.70 -8.79
C LEU A 107 -7.49 17.05 -8.20
N LEU A 108 -7.69 17.24 -6.90
CA LEU A 108 -7.27 18.47 -6.20
C LEU A 108 -5.74 18.62 -6.17
N GLY A 109 -5.01 17.51 -5.99
CA GLY A 109 -3.55 17.48 -6.03
C GLY A 109 -2.99 17.91 -7.37
N ALA A 110 -3.55 17.40 -8.48
CA ALA A 110 -3.17 17.80 -9.83
C ALA A 110 -3.41 19.30 -10.09
N LEU A 111 -4.54 19.85 -9.63
CA LEU A 111 -4.84 21.28 -9.74
C LEU A 111 -3.84 22.12 -8.92
N ASN A 112 -3.57 21.72 -7.68
CA ASN A 112 -2.61 22.41 -6.81
C ASN A 112 -1.19 22.35 -7.37
N GLY A 113 -0.76 21.20 -7.88
CA GLY A 113 0.55 21.00 -8.48
C GLY A 113 0.73 21.87 -9.72
N TYR A 114 -0.31 21.97 -10.57
CA TYR A 114 -0.30 22.88 -11.71
C TYR A 114 -0.14 24.34 -11.29
N VAL A 115 -0.93 24.80 -10.31
CA VAL A 115 -0.86 26.18 -9.81
C VAL A 115 0.50 26.49 -9.18
N LEU A 116 1.01 25.62 -8.32
CA LEU A 116 2.29 25.85 -7.62
C LEU A 116 3.50 25.84 -8.57
N THR A 117 3.42 25.10 -9.67
CA THR A 117 4.52 25.05 -10.67
C THR A 117 4.43 26.14 -11.73
N LYS A 118 3.22 26.54 -12.15
CA LYS A 118 3.02 27.52 -13.24
C LYS A 118 2.77 28.95 -12.76
N TRP A 119 2.23 29.16 -11.55
CA TRP A 119 1.90 30.50 -11.04
C TRP A 119 2.72 30.87 -9.79
N ARG A 120 3.43 32.00 -9.88
CA ARG A 120 4.25 32.56 -8.79
C ARG A 120 3.50 33.68 -8.06
N PHE A 121 2.44 33.33 -7.34
CA PHE A 121 1.68 34.28 -6.52
C PHE A 121 2.43 34.67 -5.24
N ARG A 122 2.01 35.76 -4.58
CA ARG A 122 2.61 36.23 -3.32
C ARG A 122 2.35 35.18 -2.22
N GLY A 123 3.42 34.58 -1.68
CA GLY A 123 3.34 33.53 -0.66
C GLY A 123 3.41 32.08 -1.19
N HIS A 124 3.58 31.85 -2.49
CA HIS A 124 3.64 30.49 -3.06
C HIS A 124 4.74 29.61 -2.42
N THR A 125 5.89 30.19 -2.05
CA THR A 125 6.97 29.47 -1.36
C THR A 125 6.55 28.97 0.02
N LEU A 126 5.74 29.74 0.75
CA LEU A 126 5.23 29.33 2.06
C LEU A 126 4.21 28.21 1.91
N VAL A 127 3.28 28.32 0.94
CA VAL A 127 2.30 27.25 0.65
C VAL A 127 3.02 25.96 0.26
N PHE A 128 4.00 26.04 -0.64
CA PHE A 128 4.82 24.89 -1.03
C PHE A 128 5.54 24.27 0.19
N ALA A 129 6.14 25.09 1.05
CA ALA A 129 6.82 24.62 2.26
C ALA A 129 5.86 23.95 3.26
N MET A 130 4.65 24.48 3.45
CA MET A 130 3.62 23.87 4.30
C MET A 130 3.17 22.51 3.77
N MET A 131 2.96 22.37 2.46
CA MET A 131 2.61 21.09 1.83
C MET A 131 3.75 20.08 1.97
N LEU A 132 4.99 20.51 1.78
CA LEU A 132 6.17 19.67 1.96
C LEU A 132 6.29 19.21 3.41
N PHE A 133 6.07 20.11 4.36
CA PHE A 133 6.07 19.80 5.79
C PHE A 133 5.00 18.76 6.14
N ALA A 134 3.79 18.88 5.58
CA ALA A 134 2.71 17.91 5.79
C ALA A 134 3.11 16.48 5.38
N CYS A 135 3.92 16.32 4.33
CA CYS A 135 4.40 15.01 3.88
C CYS A 135 5.40 14.34 4.84
N PHE A 136 6.08 15.14 5.68
CA PHE A 136 7.01 14.63 6.69
C PHE A 136 6.33 14.23 8.00
N ILE A 137 5.05 14.59 8.19
CA ILE A 137 4.32 14.21 9.41
C ILE A 137 4.07 12.70 9.36
N PRO A 138 4.56 11.93 10.34
CA PRO A 138 4.35 10.49 10.36
C PRO A 138 2.87 10.19 10.59
N PHE A 139 2.34 9.25 9.82
CA PHE A 139 0.93 8.85 9.88
C PHE A 139 0.46 8.52 11.31
N GLN A 140 1.35 7.93 12.12
CA GLN A 140 1.08 7.58 13.51
C GLN A 140 0.76 8.79 14.39
N SER A 141 1.39 9.95 14.16
CA SER A 141 1.12 11.17 14.93
C SER A 141 -0.21 11.83 14.56
N VAL A 142 -0.73 11.57 13.36
CA VAL A 142 -1.98 12.17 12.86
C VAL A 142 -3.20 11.34 13.28
N LEU A 143 -3.02 10.07 13.63
CA LEU A 143 -4.12 9.12 13.88
C LEU A 143 -5.07 9.58 14.99
N LEU A 144 -4.54 10.02 16.14
CA LEU A 144 -5.36 10.53 17.25
C LEU A 144 -6.09 11.84 16.88
N PRO A 145 -5.43 12.89 16.36
CA PRO A 145 -6.10 14.08 15.85
C PRO A 145 -7.17 13.78 14.78
N MET A 146 -6.91 12.85 13.86
CA MET A 146 -7.91 12.44 12.86
C MET A 146 -9.15 11.83 13.53
N ALA A 147 -8.96 10.97 14.54
CA ALA A 147 -10.08 10.36 15.25
C ALA A 147 -10.94 11.39 15.99
N THR A 148 -10.31 12.41 16.61
CA THR A 148 -11.06 13.49 17.29
C THR A 148 -11.80 14.38 16.29
N ILE A 149 -11.20 14.69 15.14
CA ILE A 149 -11.85 15.40 14.04
C ILE A 149 -13.03 14.58 13.51
N LEU A 150 -12.86 13.27 13.31
CA LEU A 150 -13.89 12.37 12.81
C LEU A 150 -15.14 12.37 13.71
N GLY A 151 -14.94 12.27 15.03
CA GLY A 151 -16.03 12.36 16.01
C GLY A 151 -16.68 13.74 16.08
N SER A 152 -15.90 14.80 15.86
CA SER A 152 -16.41 16.18 15.84
C SER A 152 -17.22 16.47 14.58
N LEU A 153 -16.76 16.00 13.41
CA LEU A 153 -17.50 16.05 12.14
C LEU A 153 -18.82 15.29 12.25
N GLY A 154 -18.82 14.10 12.85
CA GLY A 154 -20.04 13.31 13.09
C GLY A 154 -21.10 14.08 13.87
N ARG A 155 -20.70 14.68 15.00
CA ARG A 155 -21.60 15.51 15.83
C ARG A 155 -22.10 16.73 15.05
N PHE A 156 -21.19 17.43 14.38
CA PHE A 156 -21.53 18.59 13.56
C PHE A 156 -22.52 18.25 12.45
N GLY A 157 -22.32 17.12 11.75
CA GLY A 157 -23.22 16.67 10.69
C GLY A 157 -24.63 16.38 11.16
N VAL A 158 -24.77 15.73 12.33
CA VAL A 158 -26.08 15.50 12.95
C VAL A 158 -26.75 16.82 13.34
N THR A 159 -26.02 17.73 13.98
CA THR A 159 -26.55 19.06 14.33
C THR A 159 -26.99 19.84 13.09
N LEU A 160 -26.18 19.83 12.03
CA LEU A 160 -26.50 20.53 10.78
C LEU A 160 -27.74 19.95 10.10
N GLN A 161 -27.88 18.63 10.08
CA GLN A 161 -29.07 17.97 9.55
C GLN A 161 -30.32 18.35 10.36
N ASN A 162 -30.22 18.41 11.69
CA ASN A 162 -31.35 18.81 12.54
C ASN A 162 -31.73 20.28 12.34
N ALA A 163 -30.77 21.16 12.05
CA ALA A 163 -31.01 22.59 11.86
C ALA A 163 -31.52 22.93 10.45
N THR A 164 -31.04 22.25 9.41
CA THR A 164 -31.31 22.59 8.00
C THR A 164 -32.26 21.62 7.31
N GLY A 165 -32.52 20.45 7.91
CA GLY A 165 -33.23 19.35 7.29
C GLY A 165 -32.45 18.63 6.18
N PHE A 166 -31.25 19.11 5.82
CA PHE A 166 -30.45 18.59 4.72
C PHE A 166 -29.29 17.72 5.22
N ASN A 167 -29.12 16.55 4.62
CA ASN A 167 -28.03 15.63 4.96
C ASN A 167 -26.85 15.81 3.99
N PHE A 168 -25.80 16.50 4.45
CA PHE A 168 -24.54 16.68 3.70
C PHE A 168 -23.58 15.47 3.80
N GLY A 169 -24.01 14.37 4.41
CA GLY A 169 -23.20 13.18 4.63
C GLY A 169 -22.27 13.25 5.85
N LEU A 170 -22.13 14.41 6.49
CA LEU A 170 -21.21 14.64 7.62
C LEU A 170 -21.54 13.86 8.91
N GLY A 171 -22.65 13.14 8.97
CA GLY A 171 -22.98 12.18 10.05
C GLY A 171 -22.57 10.74 9.74
N ASN A 172 -22.16 10.43 8.51
CA ASN A 172 -21.79 9.09 8.08
C ASN A 172 -20.29 8.85 8.25
N SER A 173 -19.92 7.77 8.96
CA SER A 173 -18.52 7.42 9.22
C SER A 173 -17.70 7.27 7.94
N THR A 174 -18.28 6.75 6.85
CA THR A 174 -17.58 6.57 5.56
C THR A 174 -17.26 7.91 4.93
N VAL A 175 -18.23 8.84 4.88
CA VAL A 175 -18.04 10.17 4.28
C VAL A 175 -17.01 10.96 5.07
N ASN A 176 -17.09 10.92 6.39
CA ASN A 176 -16.13 11.63 7.22
C ASN A 176 -14.73 11.02 7.09
N LEU A 177 -14.61 9.69 6.97
CA LEU A 177 -13.34 9.02 6.65
C LEU A 177 -12.77 9.47 5.31
N VAL A 178 -13.60 9.55 4.25
CA VAL A 178 -13.19 10.08 2.95
C VAL A 178 -12.65 11.50 3.11
N PHE A 179 -13.38 12.38 3.79
CA PHE A 179 -13.00 13.77 3.99
C PHE A 179 -11.62 13.90 4.65
N VAL A 180 -11.40 13.23 5.77
CA VAL A 180 -10.12 13.33 6.50
C VAL A 180 -8.95 12.76 5.67
N HIS A 181 -9.18 11.71 4.87
CA HIS A 181 -8.14 11.16 4.00
C HIS A 181 -7.86 12.02 2.77
N VAL A 182 -8.87 12.70 2.24
CA VAL A 182 -8.65 13.72 1.20
C VAL A 182 -7.74 14.81 1.75
N VAL A 183 -8.07 15.37 2.91
CA VAL A 183 -7.30 16.47 3.53
C VAL A 183 -5.86 16.06 3.82
N TYR A 184 -5.66 14.89 4.43
CA TYR A 184 -4.31 14.37 4.70
C TYR A 184 -3.55 14.07 3.40
N GLY A 185 -4.23 13.50 2.39
CA GLY A 185 -3.64 13.10 1.12
C GLY A 185 -3.20 14.26 0.24
N LEU A 186 -3.76 15.47 0.40
CA LEU A 186 -3.46 16.63 -0.45
C LEU A 186 -1.97 17.00 -0.48
N GLY A 187 -1.25 16.87 0.64
CA GLY A 187 0.19 17.12 0.66
C GLY A 187 0.92 16.18 -0.29
N PHE A 188 0.58 14.90 -0.24
CA PHE A 188 1.18 13.86 -1.07
C PHE A 188 0.78 13.99 -2.54
N THR A 189 -0.52 14.05 -2.84
CA THR A 189 -1.02 14.10 -4.23
C THR A 189 -0.68 15.40 -4.97
N THR A 190 -0.28 16.45 -4.25
CA THR A 190 0.20 17.71 -4.84
C THR A 190 1.69 17.66 -5.18
N LEU A 191 2.50 16.89 -4.43
CA LEU A 191 3.96 16.91 -4.50
C LEU A 191 4.59 15.65 -5.13
N PHE A 192 3.86 14.54 -5.16
CA PHE A 192 4.28 13.24 -5.72
C PHE A 192 3.25 12.73 -6.72
#